data_AF-A0A4Q3AZD0-F1
#
_entry.id   AF-A0A4Q3AZD0-F1
#
_cell.length_a   1.000
_cell.length_b   1.000
_cell.length_c   1.000
_cell.angle_alpha   90.00
_cell.angle_beta   90.00
_cell.angle_gamma   90.00
#
_symmetry.space_group_name_H-M   'P 1'
#
loop_
_entity.id
_entity.type
_entity.pdbx_description
1 polymer ?
#
loop_
_entity_poly.entity_id
_entity_poly.type
_entity_poly.pdbx_seq_one_letter_code
_entity_poly.pdbx_strand_id
1 'polypeptide(L)'
;MLVAVAAISLTSCGVLGKKKAKSDVTGWNYDDKNMGNFHVAKVKYPKAGPGLVFVQGGTFVMGAKDEDVMGDWNNIPRRVTIPSFFIDETEVANVHYREYLYWIENVFSNDTSILKKTLPDTLVWREELAYNEPYVEYYFRYPSYNYYPVVGVTWQQAHDFSIWRTDRVNELNLMKKGYLKKDAAKREMKGAGADGSFNTETYLMNPELIQNRSKPKKSNIKD
;
A
#
# COMPACT_ATOMS: atom_id res chain seq x y z
N MET A 1 -19.87 -67.70 -21.51
CA MET A 1 -18.59 -66.97 -21.43
C MET A 1 -18.93 -65.57 -20.93
N LEU A 2 -18.50 -65.24 -19.70
CA LEU A 2 -18.55 -63.92 -19.01
C LEU A 2 -19.95 -63.38 -18.59
N VAL A 3 -20.40 -63.57 -17.34
CA VAL A 3 -20.18 -62.72 -16.12
C VAL A 3 -20.99 -61.40 -16.23
N ALA A 4 -22.18 -61.23 -15.64
CA ALA A 4 -22.54 -61.08 -14.21
C ALA A 4 -21.98 -59.81 -13.52
N VAL A 5 -22.83 -59.20 -12.67
CA VAL A 5 -22.56 -58.15 -11.65
C VAL A 5 -22.68 -56.71 -12.19
N ALA A 6 -23.84 -56.06 -12.10
CA ALA A 6 -24.51 -55.48 -10.93
C ALA A 6 -24.21 -53.98 -10.78
N ALA A 7 -25.31 -53.27 -10.49
CA ALA A 7 -25.37 -51.87 -10.18
C ALA A 7 -24.47 -51.47 -9.00
N ILE A 8 -24.29 -50.15 -8.88
CA ILE A 8 -23.76 -49.40 -7.73
C ILE A 8 -22.23 -49.25 -7.74
N SER A 9 -21.77 -48.17 -8.35
CA SER A 9 -20.61 -47.42 -7.84
C SER A 9 -20.86 -45.91 -7.91
N LEU A 10 -21.93 -45.46 -7.24
CA LEU A 10 -21.91 -44.16 -6.57
C LEU A 10 -21.01 -44.33 -5.34
N THR A 11 -19.87 -43.61 -5.28
CA THR A 11 -19.18 -43.12 -4.06
C THR A 11 -17.82 -42.55 -4.47
N SER A 12 -17.73 -41.23 -4.66
CA SER A 12 -17.29 -40.27 -3.64
C SER A 12 -15.81 -40.39 -3.23
N CYS A 13 -14.98 -39.52 -3.79
CA CYS A 13 -13.79 -39.00 -3.11
C CYS A 13 -13.45 -37.57 -3.59
N GLY A 14 -14.47 -36.73 -3.72
CA GLY A 14 -14.32 -35.27 -3.86
C GLY A 14 -14.82 -34.49 -2.63
N VAL A 15 -15.37 -35.19 -1.63
CA VAL A 15 -16.03 -34.60 -0.46
C VAL A 15 -15.55 -35.36 0.77
N LEU A 16 -14.39 -35.00 1.33
CA LEU A 16 -13.99 -35.33 2.70
C LEU A 16 -12.69 -34.60 3.06
N GLY A 17 -12.85 -33.48 3.77
CA GLY A 17 -11.83 -32.86 4.62
C GLY A 17 -10.66 -32.19 3.91
N LYS A 18 -10.40 -30.93 4.25
CA LYS A 18 -9.05 -30.35 4.07
C LYS A 18 -8.07 -31.34 4.70
N LYS A 19 -7.21 -31.99 3.90
CA LYS A 19 -6.18 -32.90 4.43
C LYS A 19 -5.43 -32.14 5.51
N LYS A 20 -5.56 -32.57 6.77
CA LYS A 20 -4.80 -32.01 7.88
C LYS A 20 -3.33 -32.17 7.52
N ALA A 21 -2.56 -31.09 7.62
CA ALA A 21 -1.15 -31.15 7.30
C ALA A 21 -0.51 -32.20 8.23
N LYS A 22 0.27 -33.13 7.66
CA LYS A 22 0.98 -34.15 8.43
C LYS A 22 2.44 -33.76 8.58
N SER A 23 3.06 -34.19 9.67
CA SER A 23 4.50 -34.01 9.85
C SER A 23 5.28 -34.94 8.94
N ASP A 24 6.22 -34.37 8.18
CA ASP A 24 7.11 -35.13 7.32
C ASP A 24 8.14 -35.98 8.10
N VAL A 25 8.38 -35.64 9.37
CA VAL A 25 9.34 -36.34 10.23
C VAL A 25 8.65 -37.39 11.11
N THR A 26 7.48 -37.07 11.67
CA THR A 26 6.82 -37.94 12.65
C THR A 26 5.57 -38.63 12.11
N GLY A 27 5.00 -38.18 10.99
CA GLY A 27 3.76 -38.72 10.41
C GLY A 27 2.48 -38.33 11.16
N TRP A 28 2.58 -37.61 12.29
CA TRP A 28 1.43 -37.15 13.07
C TRP A 28 0.69 -36.00 12.38
N ASN A 29 -0.62 -35.91 12.61
CA ASN A 29 -1.43 -34.80 12.09
C ASN A 29 -1.16 -33.52 12.89
N TYR A 30 -0.90 -32.43 12.19
CA TYR A 30 -1.01 -31.08 12.73
C TYR A 30 -2.49 -30.74 12.98
N ASP A 31 -2.78 -29.98 14.03
CA ASP A 31 -4.14 -29.53 14.41
C ASP A 31 -5.12 -30.68 14.75
N ASP A 32 -4.71 -31.63 15.59
CA ASP A 32 -5.62 -32.63 16.16
C ASP A 32 -6.03 -32.31 17.62
N LYS A 33 -7.33 -32.09 17.84
CA LYS A 33 -7.89 -31.71 19.16
C LYS A 33 -7.69 -32.79 20.23
N ASN A 34 -7.51 -34.05 19.81
CA ASN A 34 -7.39 -35.18 20.73
C ASN A 34 -5.93 -35.53 21.09
N MET A 35 -4.95 -35.01 20.34
CA MET A 35 -3.53 -35.40 20.44
C MET A 35 -2.59 -34.19 20.59
N GLY A 36 -3.02 -33.17 21.34
CA GLY A 36 -2.16 -32.06 21.74
C GLY A 36 -2.21 -30.82 20.84
N ASN A 37 -3.09 -30.79 19.82
CA ASN A 37 -3.46 -29.60 19.05
C ASN A 37 -2.27 -28.71 18.63
N PHE A 38 -1.19 -29.33 18.14
CA PHE A 38 0.00 -28.60 17.71
C PHE A 38 -0.27 -27.88 16.38
N HIS A 39 -0.23 -26.55 16.43
CA HIS A 39 -0.45 -25.65 15.30
C HIS A 39 0.87 -25.23 14.66
N VAL A 40 1.04 -25.52 13.38
CA VAL A 40 2.16 -24.98 12.59
C VAL A 40 1.75 -23.61 12.04
N ALA A 41 2.34 -22.55 12.58
CA ALA A 41 2.15 -21.21 12.06
C ALA A 41 2.69 -21.13 10.62
N LYS A 42 1.80 -20.93 9.64
CA LYS A 42 2.22 -20.66 8.27
C LYS A 42 2.68 -19.21 8.16
N VAL A 43 3.89 -19.00 7.66
CA VAL A 43 4.40 -17.67 7.36
C VAL A 43 3.49 -17.03 6.31
N LYS A 44 2.84 -15.93 6.67
CA LYS A 44 2.04 -15.15 5.73
C LYS A 44 2.89 -14.02 5.20
N TYR A 45 3.26 -14.10 3.92
CA TYR A 45 3.96 -13.01 3.26
C TYR A 45 3.07 -11.75 3.21
N PRO A 46 3.63 -10.56 3.48
CA PRO A 46 2.89 -9.32 3.37
C PRO A 46 2.38 -9.16 1.93
N LYS A 47 1.09 -8.89 1.78
CA LYS A 47 0.50 -8.61 0.48
C LYS A 47 0.83 -7.16 0.10
N ALA A 48 1.31 -6.94 -1.13
CA ALA A 48 1.59 -5.61 -1.64
C ALA A 48 0.34 -4.71 -1.59
N GLY A 49 0.55 -3.43 -1.28
CA GLY A 49 -0.46 -2.39 -1.45
C GLY A 49 -0.76 -2.12 -2.94
N PRO A 50 -1.74 -1.26 -3.24
CA PRO A 50 -2.07 -0.91 -4.62
C PRO A 50 -0.88 -0.19 -5.29
N GLY A 51 -0.47 -0.66 -6.48
CA GLY A 51 0.61 -0.06 -7.27
C GLY A 51 2.03 -0.32 -6.76
N LEU A 52 2.18 -1.20 -5.75
CA LEU A 52 3.47 -1.56 -5.16
C LEU A 52 3.97 -2.91 -5.70
N VAL A 53 5.26 -2.97 -6.00
CA VAL A 53 5.98 -4.20 -6.34
C VAL A 53 6.89 -4.62 -5.20
N PHE A 54 7.01 -5.93 -4.98
CA PHE A 54 7.91 -6.50 -3.98
C PHE A 54 9.32 -6.60 -4.54
N VAL A 55 10.28 -5.94 -3.89
CA VAL A 55 11.70 -6.03 -4.20
C VAL A 55 12.34 -6.97 -3.19
N GLN A 56 12.90 -8.07 -3.71
CA GLN A 56 13.62 -9.03 -2.88
C GLN A 56 14.93 -8.41 -2.36
N GLY A 57 15.16 -8.55 -1.06
CA GLY A 57 16.39 -8.13 -0.42
C GLY A 57 17.60 -8.91 -0.92
N GLY A 58 18.73 -8.22 -1.01
CA GLY A 58 19.95 -8.76 -1.57
C GLY A 58 21.12 -7.79 -1.45
N THR A 59 22.26 -8.19 -2.00
CA THR A 59 23.46 -7.35 -2.05
C THR A 59 23.70 -6.92 -3.48
N PHE A 60 23.96 -5.64 -3.72
CA PHE A 60 24.37 -5.13 -5.02
C PHE A 60 25.46 -4.07 -4.85
N VAL A 61 26.18 -3.80 -5.94
CA VAL A 61 27.18 -2.71 -5.99
C VAL A 61 26.47 -1.45 -6.43
N MET A 62 26.40 -0.46 -5.56
CA MET A 62 25.83 0.86 -5.79
C MET A 62 26.97 1.82 -6.16
N GLY A 63 26.82 2.53 -7.28
CA GLY A 63 27.75 3.57 -7.71
C GLY A 63 28.21 3.38 -9.17
N ALA A 64 29.25 4.11 -9.57
CA ALA A 64 29.76 4.09 -10.93
C ALA A 64 30.27 2.69 -11.31
N LYS A 65 29.84 2.22 -12.49
CA LYS A 65 30.43 1.05 -13.16
C LYS A 65 31.36 1.48 -14.31
N ASP A 66 31.15 2.69 -14.82
CA ASP A 66 31.88 3.25 -15.96
C ASP A 66 32.93 4.26 -15.49
N GLU A 67 33.93 4.49 -16.34
CA GLU A 67 35.01 5.43 -16.07
C GLU A 67 34.49 6.88 -16.07
N ASP A 68 34.82 7.61 -15.02
CA ASP A 68 34.47 9.02 -14.89
C ASP A 68 35.46 9.88 -15.69
N VAL A 69 35.03 10.35 -16.86
CA VAL A 69 35.83 11.16 -17.77
C VAL A 69 36.15 12.55 -17.20
N MET A 70 35.31 13.05 -16.29
CA MET A 70 35.47 14.40 -15.71
C MET A 70 36.16 14.39 -14.35
N GLY A 71 36.35 13.22 -13.74
CA GLY A 71 37.07 13.06 -12.47
C GLY A 71 36.35 13.63 -11.25
N ASP A 72 35.03 13.86 -11.35
CA ASP A 72 34.17 14.25 -10.26
C ASP A 72 33.97 13.03 -9.34
N TRP A 73 34.89 12.81 -8.38
CA TRP A 73 34.95 11.71 -7.40
C TRP A 73 33.74 11.59 -6.42
N ASN A 74 32.51 11.79 -6.91
CA ASN A 74 31.27 11.78 -6.15
C ASN A 74 30.55 10.42 -6.17
N ASN A 75 31.04 9.44 -6.95
CA ASN A 75 30.32 8.20 -7.24
C ASN A 75 31.13 6.90 -7.01
N ILE A 76 31.75 6.79 -5.83
CA ILE A 76 32.58 5.62 -5.48
C ILE A 76 31.71 4.35 -5.33
N PRO A 77 31.98 3.27 -6.09
CA PRO A 77 31.19 2.05 -6.02
C PRO A 77 31.35 1.35 -4.66
N ARG A 78 30.23 1.12 -3.97
CA ARG A 78 30.17 0.43 -2.69
C ARG A 78 29.14 -0.70 -2.71
N ARG A 79 29.46 -1.83 -2.09
CA ARG A 79 28.51 -2.93 -1.93
C ARG A 79 27.54 -2.60 -0.80
N VAL A 80 26.25 -2.58 -1.12
CA VAL A 80 25.17 -2.30 -0.18
C VAL A 80 24.26 -3.52 -0.09
N THR A 81 23.90 -3.89 1.13
CA THR A 81 22.90 -4.91 1.42
C THR A 81 21.60 -4.22 1.82
N ILE A 82 20.52 -4.48 1.09
CA ILE A 82 19.20 -3.89 1.36
C ILE A 82 18.24 -5.01 1.78
N PRO A 83 17.44 -4.83 2.85
CA PRO A 83 16.38 -5.76 3.20
C PRO A 83 15.31 -5.81 2.10
N SER A 84 14.39 -6.78 2.17
CA SER A 84 13.26 -6.81 1.23
C SER A 84 12.28 -5.67 1.55
N PHE A 85 11.80 -4.96 0.53
CA PHE A 85 10.87 -3.85 0.70
C PHE A 85 9.90 -3.75 -0.49
N PHE A 86 8.94 -2.83 -0.40
CA PHE A 86 8.01 -2.54 -1.49
C PHE A 86 8.31 -1.15 -2.07
N ILE A 87 8.25 -1.03 -3.39
CA ILE A 87 8.41 0.25 -4.10
C ILE A 87 7.28 0.43 -5.11
N ASP A 88 6.98 1.68 -5.47
CA ASP A 88 6.01 1.98 -6.52
C ASP A 88 6.50 1.49 -7.88
N GLU A 89 5.59 0.94 -8.67
CA GLU A 89 5.89 0.47 -10.03
C GLU A 89 6.14 1.63 -11.00
N THR A 90 5.46 2.76 -10.80
CA THR A 90 5.54 3.97 -11.63
C THR A 90 5.71 5.19 -10.75
N GLU A 91 6.15 6.31 -11.34
CA GLU A 91 6.13 7.60 -10.65
C GLU A 91 4.71 8.00 -10.26
N VAL A 92 4.64 8.97 -9.32
CA VAL A 92 3.37 9.55 -8.91
C VAL A 92 2.81 10.39 -10.05
N ALA A 93 1.65 9.98 -10.57
CA ALA A 93 0.97 10.69 -11.64
C ALA A 93 0.24 11.96 -11.15
N ASN A 94 0.01 12.90 -12.06
CA ASN A 94 -0.76 14.13 -11.81
C ASN A 94 -2.14 13.85 -11.20
N VAL A 95 -2.84 12.81 -11.67
CA VAL A 95 -4.16 12.42 -11.12
C VAL A 95 -4.08 11.99 -9.65
N HIS A 96 -3.01 11.29 -9.25
CA HIS A 96 -2.81 10.86 -7.87
C HIS A 96 -2.56 12.07 -6.95
N TYR A 97 -1.77 13.04 -7.42
CA TYR A 97 -1.51 14.25 -6.65
C TYR A 97 -2.75 15.15 -6.55
N ARG A 98 -3.59 15.19 -7.59
CA ARG A 98 -4.89 15.88 -7.54
C ARG A 98 -5.87 15.25 -6.57
N GLU A 99 -5.87 13.91 -6.44
CA GLU A 99 -6.63 13.21 -5.40
C GLU A 99 -6.19 13.67 -3.99
N TYR A 100 -4.88 13.80 -3.78
CA TYR A 100 -4.33 14.33 -2.54
C TYR A 100 -4.77 15.77 -2.26
N LEU A 101 -4.68 16.67 -3.24
CA LEU A 101 -5.15 18.05 -3.09
C LEU A 101 -6.65 18.12 -2.77
N TYR A 102 -7.46 17.31 -3.43
CA TYR A 102 -8.89 17.22 -3.15
C TYR A 102 -9.16 16.75 -1.72
N TRP A 103 -8.37 15.81 -1.21
CA TRP A 103 -8.48 15.40 0.20
C TRP A 103 -8.11 16.55 1.15
N ILE A 104 -6.99 17.26 0.89
CA ILE A 104 -6.56 18.41 1.71
C ILE A 104 -7.63 19.49 1.75
N GLU A 105 -8.21 19.85 0.60
CA GLU A 105 -9.25 20.87 0.49
C GLU A 105 -10.50 20.53 1.32
N ASN A 106 -10.89 19.26 1.35
CA ASN A 106 -12.06 18.82 2.12
C ASN A 106 -11.80 18.65 3.61
N VAL A 107 -10.59 18.24 4.01
CA VAL A 107 -10.26 18.03 5.43
C VAL A 107 -9.91 19.35 6.12
N PHE A 108 -9.20 20.23 5.42
CA PHE A 108 -8.70 21.51 5.95
C PHE A 108 -9.42 22.71 5.31
N SER A 109 -10.73 22.62 5.07
CA SER A 109 -11.49 23.67 4.39
C SER A 109 -11.41 25.05 5.06
N ASN A 110 -11.09 25.09 6.36
CA ASN A 110 -10.95 26.33 7.12
C ASN A 110 -9.57 26.99 6.97
N ASP A 111 -8.55 26.26 6.52
CA ASP A 111 -7.17 26.76 6.43
C ASP A 111 -6.62 26.69 5.00
N THR A 112 -6.71 27.83 4.32
CA THR A 112 -6.17 27.99 2.95
C THR A 112 -4.64 27.99 2.90
N SER A 113 -3.95 28.19 4.02
CA SER A 113 -2.48 28.27 4.05
C SER A 113 -1.84 26.91 3.79
N ILE A 114 -2.45 25.84 4.30
CA ILE A 114 -2.02 24.46 4.08
C ILE A 114 -2.17 24.12 2.61
N LEU A 115 -3.34 24.41 2.02
CA LEU A 115 -3.60 24.15 0.60
C LEU A 115 -2.60 24.88 -0.31
N LYS A 116 -2.31 26.16 -0.04
CA LYS A 116 -1.32 26.91 -0.84
C LYS A 116 0.08 26.31 -0.76
N LYS A 117 0.47 25.76 0.40
CA LYS A 117 1.76 25.10 0.58
C LYS A 117 1.83 23.73 -0.08
N THR A 118 0.70 23.05 -0.27
CA THR A 118 0.67 21.72 -0.92
C THR A 118 0.51 21.82 -2.43
N LEU A 119 0.16 22.98 -3.00
CA LEU A 119 0.10 23.15 -4.45
C LEU A 119 1.49 23.01 -5.08
N PRO A 120 1.62 22.28 -6.21
CA PRO A 120 2.87 22.20 -6.95
C PRO A 120 3.14 23.51 -7.68
N ASP A 121 4.42 23.83 -7.87
CA ASP A 121 4.82 24.99 -8.65
C ASP A 121 4.68 24.72 -10.15
N THR A 122 3.70 25.38 -10.77
CA THR A 122 3.47 25.27 -12.22
C THR A 122 4.43 26.11 -13.05
N LEU A 123 5.14 27.07 -12.44
CA LEU A 123 6.08 27.97 -13.13
C LEU A 123 7.43 27.33 -13.40
N VAL A 124 7.68 26.11 -12.91
CA VAL A 124 8.91 25.34 -13.17
C VAL A 124 9.22 25.16 -14.67
N TRP A 125 8.19 25.23 -15.53
CA TRP A 125 8.34 25.12 -16.98
C TRP A 125 8.75 26.43 -17.66
N ARG A 126 8.67 27.56 -16.96
CA ARG A 126 8.93 28.88 -17.54
C ARG A 126 10.42 29.16 -17.59
N GLU A 127 10.93 29.36 -18.80
CA GLU A 127 12.27 29.90 -19.05
C GLU A 127 12.15 31.09 -20.00
N GLU A 128 13.06 32.08 -19.87
CA GLU A 128 12.94 33.37 -20.59
C GLU A 128 12.91 33.24 -22.12
N LEU A 129 13.58 32.22 -22.68
CA LEU A 129 13.70 32.00 -24.12
C LEU A 129 12.97 30.74 -24.62
N ALA A 130 12.25 30.03 -23.75
CA ALA A 130 11.57 28.78 -24.10
C ALA A 130 10.07 28.97 -24.34
N TYR A 131 9.53 28.32 -25.38
CA TYR A 131 8.10 28.32 -25.66
C TYR A 131 7.37 27.20 -24.87
N ASN A 132 7.33 27.34 -23.55
CA ASN A 132 6.78 26.33 -22.63
C ASN A 132 5.48 26.75 -21.92
N GLU A 133 4.90 27.91 -22.25
CA GLU A 133 3.65 28.40 -21.64
C GLU A 133 2.49 27.39 -21.67
N PRO A 134 2.29 26.56 -22.72
CA PRO A 134 1.26 25.53 -22.69
C PRO A 134 1.45 24.52 -21.53
N TYR A 135 2.68 24.21 -21.13
CA TYR A 135 2.93 23.29 -20.02
C TYR A 135 2.60 23.93 -18.68
N VAL A 136 2.86 25.22 -18.51
CA VAL A 136 2.50 25.97 -17.29
C VAL A 136 0.99 25.91 -17.02
N GLU A 137 0.19 26.07 -18.08
CA GLU A 137 -1.27 26.09 -17.97
C GLU A 137 -1.86 24.68 -17.86
N TYR A 138 -1.45 23.78 -18.75
CA TYR A 138 -2.15 22.51 -18.98
C TYR A 138 -1.54 21.32 -18.25
N TYR A 139 -0.23 21.28 -17.98
CA TYR A 139 0.45 20.05 -17.53
C TYR A 139 -0.19 19.43 -16.28
N PHE A 140 -0.43 20.24 -15.24
CA PHE A 140 -1.01 19.74 -14.01
C PHE A 140 -2.53 19.56 -14.06
N ARG A 141 -3.24 20.34 -14.91
CA ARG A 141 -4.69 20.51 -14.84
C ARG A 141 -5.45 19.70 -15.90
N TYR A 142 -4.89 19.59 -17.09
CA TYR A 142 -5.60 19.10 -18.26
C TYR A 142 -5.67 17.56 -18.28
N PRO A 143 -6.83 16.96 -18.66
CA PRO A 143 -7.01 15.50 -18.61
C PRO A 143 -5.99 14.69 -19.40
N SER A 144 -5.44 15.21 -20.51
CA SER A 144 -4.43 14.48 -21.29
C SER A 144 -3.14 14.21 -20.53
N TYR A 145 -2.84 15.00 -19.49
CA TYR A 145 -1.64 14.85 -18.67
C TYR A 145 -1.89 14.10 -17.35
N ASN A 146 -3.07 13.52 -17.15
CA ASN A 146 -3.43 12.87 -15.88
C ASN A 146 -2.46 11.75 -15.45
N TYR A 147 -1.92 10.99 -16.39
CA TYR A 147 -1.01 9.85 -16.14
C TYR A 147 0.48 10.20 -16.34
N TYR A 148 0.81 11.49 -16.44
CA TYR A 148 2.19 11.96 -16.49
C TYR A 148 2.70 12.19 -15.06
N PRO A 149 4.02 12.07 -14.82
CA PRO A 149 4.58 12.30 -13.50
C PRO A 149 4.33 13.73 -13.02
N VAL A 150 4.03 13.88 -11.74
CA VAL A 150 3.89 15.21 -11.14
C VAL A 150 5.24 15.92 -11.10
N VAL A 151 5.26 17.19 -11.49
CA VAL A 151 6.46 18.05 -11.55
C VAL A 151 6.20 19.32 -10.76
N GLY A 152 7.25 19.98 -10.28
CA GLY A 152 7.13 21.19 -9.46
C GLY A 152 6.81 20.90 -7.99
N VAL A 153 7.14 19.70 -7.52
CA VAL A 153 6.98 19.30 -6.11
C VAL A 153 8.32 19.34 -5.38
N THR A 154 8.31 19.87 -4.16
CA THR A 154 9.46 19.87 -3.26
C THR A 154 9.59 18.52 -2.56
N TRP A 155 10.77 18.24 -1.99
CA TRP A 155 11.00 17.02 -1.21
C TRP A 155 10.02 16.89 -0.03
N GLN A 156 9.73 17.99 0.67
CA GLN A 156 8.80 18.00 1.80
C GLN A 156 7.38 17.66 1.35
N GLN A 157 6.91 18.25 0.24
CA GLN A 157 5.60 17.92 -0.33
C GLN A 157 5.50 16.45 -0.76
N ALA A 158 6.57 15.88 -1.33
CA ALA A 158 6.60 14.47 -1.71
C ALA A 158 6.58 13.54 -0.48
N HIS A 159 7.25 13.94 0.60
CA HIS A 159 7.22 13.22 1.88
C HIS A 159 5.81 13.22 2.49
N ASP A 160 5.17 14.39 2.58
CA ASP A 160 3.83 14.55 3.14
C ASP A 160 2.78 13.77 2.32
N PHE A 161 2.91 13.77 0.99
CA PHE A 161 2.10 12.92 0.10
C PHE A 161 2.23 11.43 0.42
N SER A 162 3.46 10.97 0.71
CA SER A 162 3.73 9.56 1.01
C SER A 162 3.12 9.12 2.36
N ILE A 163 3.14 10.00 3.35
CA ILE A 163 2.45 9.80 4.64
C ILE A 163 0.94 9.67 4.40
N TRP A 164 0.35 10.66 3.74
CA TRP A 164 -1.09 10.66 3.42
C TRP A 164 -1.51 9.40 2.67
N ARG A 165 -0.76 9.00 1.64
CA ARG A 165 -1.04 7.79 0.85
C ARG A 165 -1.05 6.55 1.74
N THR A 166 -0.09 6.45 2.65
CA THR A 166 0.03 5.33 3.59
C THR A 166 -1.22 5.25 4.48
N ASP A 167 -1.65 6.38 5.04
CA ASP A 167 -2.85 6.46 5.87
C ASP A 167 -4.12 6.08 5.09
N ARG A 168 -4.29 6.60 3.86
CA ARG A 168 -5.43 6.27 3.00
C ARG A 168 -5.51 4.77 2.65
N VAL A 169 -4.38 4.14 2.34
CA VAL A 169 -4.34 2.70 2.03
C VAL A 169 -4.65 1.86 3.27
N ASN A 170 -4.12 2.25 4.42
CA ASN A 170 -4.36 1.57 5.68
C ASN A 170 -5.81 1.70 6.13
N GLU A 171 -6.40 2.89 6.03
CA GLU A 171 -7.81 3.12 6.29
C GLU A 171 -8.70 2.22 5.41
N LEU A 172 -8.46 2.20 4.10
CA LEU A 172 -9.19 1.35 3.15
C LEU A 172 -9.08 -0.13 3.52
N ASN A 173 -7.90 -0.58 3.94
CA ASN A 173 -7.67 -1.96 4.38
C ASN A 173 -8.43 -2.28 5.67
N LEU A 174 -8.48 -1.35 6.63
CA LEU A 174 -9.24 -1.51 7.88
C LEU A 174 -10.75 -1.52 7.62
N MET A 175 -11.25 -0.68 6.72
CA MET A 175 -12.64 -0.67 6.26
C MET A 175 -13.01 -1.99 5.58
N LYS A 176 -12.16 -2.50 4.67
CA LYS A 176 -12.37 -3.78 3.99
C LYS A 176 -12.44 -4.95 4.97
N LYS A 177 -11.61 -4.94 6.02
CA LYS A 177 -11.64 -5.93 7.09
C LYS A 177 -12.83 -5.75 8.06
N GLY A 178 -13.45 -4.57 8.06
CA GLY A 178 -14.60 -4.23 8.90
C GLY A 178 -14.25 -3.72 10.30
N TYR A 179 -13.00 -3.27 10.50
CA TYR A 179 -12.55 -2.63 11.74
C TYR A 179 -12.95 -1.15 11.81
N LEU A 180 -13.11 -0.51 10.65
CA LEU A 180 -13.59 0.88 10.55
C LEU A 180 -14.96 0.92 9.88
N LYS A 181 -15.85 1.80 10.33
CA LYS A 181 -17.17 2.00 9.73
C LYS A 181 -17.02 2.69 8.37
N LYS A 182 -17.84 2.28 7.38
CA LYS A 182 -17.83 2.90 6.04
C LYS A 182 -18.24 4.37 6.03
N ASP A 183 -18.96 4.80 7.06
CA ASP A 183 -19.41 6.18 7.21
C ASP A 183 -18.31 7.10 7.77
N ALA A 184 -17.19 6.55 8.27
CA ALA A 184 -16.02 7.30 8.73
C ALA A 184 -15.41 8.13 7.61
N ALA A 185 -15.00 7.46 6.52
CA ALA A 185 -14.44 8.09 5.33
C ALA A 185 -15.38 9.15 4.73
N LYS A 186 -16.70 8.93 4.78
CA LYS A 186 -17.68 9.91 4.29
C LYS A 186 -17.75 11.18 5.15
N ARG A 187 -17.47 11.07 6.45
CA ARG A 187 -17.40 12.24 7.36
C ARG A 187 -16.10 13.00 7.14
N GLU A 188 -14.98 12.30 6.99
CA GLU A 188 -13.69 12.91 6.67
C GLU A 188 -13.77 13.77 5.39
N MET A 189 -14.35 13.22 4.33
CA MET A 189 -14.53 13.95 3.07
C MET A 189 -15.58 15.07 3.11
N LYS A 190 -16.32 15.22 4.22
CA LYS A 190 -17.35 16.27 4.41
C LYS A 190 -16.95 17.33 5.43
N GLY A 191 -15.64 17.51 5.67
CA GLY A 191 -15.15 18.60 6.52
C GLY A 191 -15.19 18.31 8.02
N ALA A 192 -14.93 17.05 8.43
CA ALA A 192 -14.83 16.68 9.85
C ALA A 192 -13.62 17.30 10.59
N GLY A 193 -12.82 18.13 9.91
CA GLY A 193 -11.61 18.75 10.47
C GLY A 193 -10.45 17.77 10.65
N ALA A 194 -9.29 18.31 11.00
CA ALA A 194 -8.05 17.53 11.19
C ALA A 194 -8.20 16.41 12.23
N ASP A 195 -8.95 16.67 13.32
CA ASP A 195 -9.16 15.74 14.43
C ASP A 195 -10.00 14.51 14.06
N GLY A 196 -10.76 14.59 12.96
CA GLY A 196 -11.56 13.49 12.44
C GLY A 196 -10.83 12.58 11.45
N SER A 197 -9.63 12.96 11.01
CA SER A 197 -8.90 12.25 9.96
C SER A 197 -8.16 11.02 10.48
N PHE A 198 -8.16 9.94 9.70
CA PHE A 198 -7.45 8.72 10.04
C PHE A 198 -5.92 8.91 9.96
N ASN A 199 -5.22 8.54 11.02
CA ASN A 199 -3.76 8.43 11.07
C ASN A 199 -3.35 7.03 11.56
N THR A 200 -2.39 6.40 10.85
CA THR A 200 -1.91 5.05 11.16
C THR A 200 -1.22 4.97 12.53
N GLU A 201 -0.41 5.95 12.90
CA GLU A 201 0.32 5.97 14.18
C GLU A 201 -0.66 6.11 15.34
N THR A 202 -1.65 7.01 15.23
CA THR A 202 -2.70 7.17 16.24
C THR A 202 -3.50 5.88 16.41
N TYR A 203 -3.79 5.17 15.31
CA TYR A 203 -4.48 3.88 15.37
C TYR A 203 -3.68 2.81 16.14
N LEU A 204 -2.35 2.81 16.01
CA LEU A 204 -1.48 1.85 16.70
C LEU A 204 -1.28 2.22 18.18
N MET A 205 -1.08 3.49 18.50
CA MET A 205 -0.77 3.96 19.84
C MET A 205 -1.99 4.06 20.74
N ASN A 206 -3.07 4.66 20.23
CA ASN A 206 -4.32 4.81 20.98
C ASN A 206 -5.54 4.64 20.07
N PRO A 207 -6.00 3.40 19.87
CA PRO A 207 -7.11 3.10 18.97
C PRO A 207 -8.48 3.65 19.45
N GLU A 208 -8.57 4.20 20.66
CA GLU A 208 -9.80 4.80 21.20
C GLU A 208 -10.03 6.23 20.72
N LEU A 209 -8.96 6.94 20.33
CA LEU A 209 -9.05 8.30 19.78
C LEU A 209 -9.74 8.32 18.41
N ILE A 210 -9.78 7.19 17.71
CA ILE A 210 -10.43 7.08 16.40
C ILE A 210 -11.93 6.84 16.60
N GLN A 211 -12.70 7.91 16.47
CA GLN A 211 -14.12 8.01 16.79
C GLN A 211 -15.03 7.01 16.02
N ASN A 212 -14.55 6.40 14.93
CA ASN A 212 -15.37 5.59 14.01
C ASN A 212 -15.08 4.07 14.00
N ARG A 213 -14.52 3.53 15.09
CA ARG A 213 -14.22 2.10 15.21
C ARG A 213 -15.49 1.23 15.17
N SER A 214 -15.39 0.08 14.49
CA SER A 214 -16.37 -1.02 14.52
C SER A 214 -15.94 -2.07 15.54
N LYS A 215 -16.88 -2.77 16.19
CA LYS A 215 -16.55 -3.82 17.16
C LYS A 215 -15.64 -4.87 16.50
N PRO A 216 -14.54 -5.29 17.15
CA PRO A 216 -13.65 -6.29 16.57
C PRO A 216 -14.42 -7.59 16.32
N LYS A 217 -14.30 -8.14 15.11
CA LYS A 217 -14.74 -9.51 14.84
C LYS A 217 -13.87 -10.43 15.69
N LYS A 218 -14.49 -11.33 16.47
CA LYS A 218 -13.76 -12.33 17.29
C LYS A 218 -12.70 -13.00 16.42
N SER A 219 -11.42 -12.86 16.79
CA SER A 219 -10.34 -13.58 16.13
C SER A 219 -10.52 -15.08 16.41
N ASN A 220 -10.35 -15.92 15.39
CA ASN A 220 -10.32 -17.38 15.56
C ASN A 220 -9.00 -17.88 16.18
N ILE A 221 -8.09 -16.97 16.52
CA ILE A 221 -6.87 -17.27 17.26
C ILE A 221 -7.28 -17.29 18.72
N LYS A 222 -7.45 -18.49 19.26
CA LYS A 222 -7.30 -18.73 20.69
C LYS A 222 -5.79 -18.81 20.92
N ASP A 223 -5.31 -18.09 21.93
CA ASP A 223 -3.94 -18.27 22.44
C ASP A 223 -3.65 -19.74 22.74
#